data_AF-I9QEM4-F1
#
_entry.id   AF-I9QEM4-F1
#
_cell.length_a   1.000
_cell.length_b   1.000
_cell.length_c   1.000
_cell.angle_alpha   90.00
_cell.angle_beta   90.00
_cell.angle_gamma   90.00
#
_symmetry.space_group_name_H-M   'P 1'
#
loop_
_entity.id
_entity.type
_entity.pdbx_description
1 polymer ?
#
loop_
_entity_poly.entity_id
_entity_poly.type
_entity_poly.pdbx_seq_one_letter_code
_entity_poly.pdbx_strand_id
1 'polypeptide(L)' 'MKHKIKTNLLGLKKWAWRKDLTGFFSLNGKDLTDAQVRTMVEWAISKGYIYDVDIPGDEVIKLLNL' A
#
# COMPACT_ATOMS: atom_id res chain seq x y z
N MET A 1 10.26 -13.75 -17.84
CA MET A 1 9.86 -12.36 -17.50
C MET A 1 8.77 -12.45 -16.42
N LYS A 2 9.03 -12.04 -15.17
CA LYS A 2 8.02 -12.10 -14.10
C LYS A 2 7.00 -10.98 -14.34
N HIS A 3 5.72 -11.33 -14.55
CA HIS A 3 4.65 -10.35 -14.53
C HIS A 3 4.57 -9.74 -13.13
N LYS A 4 4.89 -8.44 -13.00
CA LYS A 4 4.65 -7.71 -11.76
C LYS A 4 3.21 -7.22 -11.80
N ILE A 5 2.38 -7.73 -10.90
CA ILE A 5 1.04 -7.18 -10.65
C ILE A 5 1.27 -5.82 -9.98
N LYS A 6 0.58 -4.79 -10.50
CA LYS A 6 0.52 -3.47 -9.88
C LYS A 6 -0.89 -3.23 -9.38
N THR A 7 -1.02 -2.70 -8.18
CA THR A 7 -2.29 -2.32 -7.57
C THR A 7 -2.53 -0.83 -7.78
N ASN A 8 -3.62 -0.47 -8.46
CA ASN A 8 -4.07 0.92 -8.53
C ASN A 8 -4.69 1.33 -7.18
N LEU A 9 -4.16 2.38 -6.54
CA LEU A 9 -4.54 2.79 -5.18
C LEU A 9 -5.99 3.31 -5.09
N LEU A 10 -6.44 4.07 -6.09
CA LEU A 10 -7.84 4.54 -6.16
C LEU A 10 -8.81 3.37 -6.40
N GLY A 11 -8.41 2.43 -7.25
CA GLY A 11 -9.15 1.18 -7.49
C GLY A 11 -9.27 0.34 -6.22
N LEU A 12 -8.17 0.19 -5.47
CA LEU A 12 -8.16 -0.48 -4.17
C LEU A 12 -9.15 0.17 -3.20
N LYS A 13 -9.11 1.51 -3.08
CA LYS A 13 -10.03 2.26 -2.21
C LYS A 13 -11.49 2.14 -2.66
N LYS A 14 -11.76 2.01 -3.95
CA LYS A 14 -13.13 1.80 -4.46
C LYS A 14 -13.68 0.41 -4.12
N TRP A 15 -12.86 -0.64 -4.25
CA TRP A 15 -13.36 -2.02 -4.28
C TRP A 15 -13.08 -2.84 -3.01
N ALA A 16 -11.95 -2.58 -2.34
CA ALA A 16 -11.49 -3.39 -1.20
C ALA A 16 -11.58 -2.67 0.14
N TRP A 17 -11.90 -1.37 0.17
CA TRP A 17 -11.80 -0.56 1.40
C TRP A 17 -12.73 -0.97 2.55
N ARG A 18 -13.78 -1.74 2.26
CA ARG A 18 -14.69 -2.31 3.27
C ARG A 18 -14.26 -3.70 3.77
N LYS A 19 -13.15 -4.24 3.27
CA LYS A 19 -12.60 -5.54 3.65
C LYS A 19 -11.45 -5.35 4.64
N ASP A 20 -11.07 -6.45 5.31
CA ASP A 20 -9.80 -6.53 6.02
C ASP A 20 -8.64 -6.56 5.01
N LEU A 21 -7.72 -5.61 5.15
CA LEU A 21 -6.56 -5.44 4.28
C LEU A 21 -5.26 -5.96 4.91
N THR A 22 -5.33 -6.67 6.03
CA THR A 22 -4.15 -7.28 6.67
C THR A 22 -3.44 -8.23 5.69
N GLY A 23 -2.13 -8.06 5.53
CA GLY A 23 -1.32 -8.86 4.59
C GLY A 23 -1.51 -8.51 3.11
N PHE A 24 -2.31 -7.48 2.79
CA PHE A 24 -2.49 -7.05 1.41
C PHE A 24 -1.20 -6.47 0.80
N PHE A 25 -0.37 -5.84 1.63
CA PHE A 25 0.96 -5.38 1.27
C PHE A 25 1.97 -5.90 2.28
N SER A 26 3.19 -6.16 1.81
CA SER A 26 4.33 -6.54 2.63
C SER A 26 5.51 -5.62 2.37
N LEU A 27 6.25 -5.33 3.44
CA LEU A 27 7.43 -4.48 3.40
C LEU A 27 8.54 -5.16 4.20
N ASN A 28 9.71 -5.31 3.59
CA ASN A 28 10.85 -6.04 4.18
C ASN A 28 10.49 -7.44 4.71
N GLY A 29 9.59 -8.15 4.02
CA GLY A 29 9.15 -9.49 4.42
C GLY A 29 8.19 -9.53 5.61
N LYS A 30 7.69 -8.38 6.07
CA LYS A 30 6.63 -8.30 7.08
C LYS A 30 5.34 -7.78 6.44
N ASP A 31 4.24 -8.43 6.77
CA ASP A 31 2.91 -8.02 6.34
C ASP A 31 2.44 -6.78 7.09
N LEU A 32 1.84 -5.85 6.36
CA LEU A 32 1.21 -4.68 6.96
C LEU A 32 -0.17 -5.06 7.53
N THR A 33 -0.51 -4.47 8.68
CA THR A 33 -1.85 -4.54 9.26
C THR A 33 -2.86 -3.73 8.43
N ASP A 34 -4.16 -4.01 8.57
CA ASP A 34 -5.21 -3.21 7.91
C ASP A 34 -5.06 -1.70 8.14
N ALA A 35 -4.79 -1.27 9.37
CA ALA A 35 -4.58 0.15 9.71
C ALA A 35 -3.35 0.76 9.01
N GLN A 36 -2.25 0.00 8.94
CA GLN A 36 -1.04 0.42 8.23
C GLN A 36 -1.26 0.52 6.72
N VAL A 37 -1.96 -0.46 6.13
CA VAL A 37 -2.32 -0.42 4.72
C VAL A 37 -3.17 0.81 4.41
N ARG A 38 -4.18 1.10 5.25
CA ARG A 38 -5.01 2.30 5.04
C ARG A 38 -4.20 3.58 5.12
N THR A 39 -3.36 3.71 6.14
CA THR A 39 -2.47 4.86 6.33
C THR A 39 -1.55 5.06 5.13
N MET A 40 -0.90 3.99 4.68
CA MET A 40 -0.02 4.01 3.50
C MET A 40 -0.77 4.42 2.23
N VAL A 41 -1.93 3.83 1.97
CA VAL A 41 -2.71 4.09 0.75
C VAL A 41 -3.22 5.54 0.71
N GLU A 42 -3.75 6.06 1.82
CA GLU A 42 -4.23 7.45 1.88
C GLU A 42 -3.09 8.46 1.73
N TRP A 43 -1.97 8.22 2.42
CA TRP A 43 -0.78 9.04 2.26
C TRP A 43 -0.27 9.00 0.81
N ALA A 44 -0.18 7.81 0.20
CA ALA A 44 0.35 7.66 -1.16
C ALA A 44 -0.55 8.36 -2.20
N ILE A 45 -1.87 8.24 -2.08
CA ILE A 45 -2.83 8.98 -2.91
C ILE A 45 -2.64 10.49 -2.72
N SER A 46 -2.44 10.97 -1.49
CA SER A 46 -2.22 12.41 -1.22
C SER A 46 -0.94 12.96 -1.85
N LYS A 47 0.06 12.09 -2.05
CA LYS A 47 1.32 12.41 -2.74
C LYS A 47 1.24 12.31 -4.27
N GLY A 48 0.11 11.82 -4.80
CA GLY A 48 -0.10 11.66 -6.24
C GLY A 48 0.36 10.31 -6.80
N TYR A 49 0.71 9.33 -5.95
CA TYR A 49 1.02 7.99 -6.43
C TYR A 49 -0.25 7.29 -6.95
N ILE A 50 -0.10 6.59 -8.08
CA ILE A 50 -1.20 5.86 -8.73
C ILE A 50 -1.10 4.36 -8.43
N TYR A 51 0.12 3.81 -8.44
CA TYR A 51 0.38 2.39 -8.22
C TYR A 51 1.26 2.17 -7.00
N ASP A 52 1.01 1.06 -6.31
CA ASP A 52 1.78 0.57 -5.15
C ASP A 52 3.28 0.40 -5.44
N VAL A 53 3.64 -0.14 -6.60
CA VAL A 53 5.05 -0.39 -6.97
C VAL A 53 5.88 0.87 -7.17
N ASP A 54 5.24 2.03 -7.30
CA ASP A 54 5.91 3.32 -7.46
C ASP A 54 6.15 4.00 -6.09
N ILE A 55 5.62 3.42 -5.00
CA ILE A 55 5.78 3.94 -3.63
C ILE A 55 7.16 3.52 -3.10
N PRO A 56 8.02 4.48 -2.69
CA PRO A 56 9.31 4.15 -2.07
C PRO A 56 9.13 3.47 -0.72
N GLY A 57 9.72 2.29 -0.56
CA GLY A 57 9.57 1.49 0.67
C GLY A 57 10.14 2.19 1.91
N ASP A 58 11.21 2.96 1.77
CA ASP A 58 11.82 3.77 2.83
C ASP A 58 10.89 4.89 3.33
N GLU A 59 10.12 5.52 2.43
CA GLU A 59 9.09 6.49 2.82
C GLU A 59 7.95 5.82 3.60
N VAL A 60 7.55 4.60 3.21
CA VAL A 60 6.53 3.82 3.92
C VAL A 60 7.01 3.41 5.31
N ILE A 61 8.27 2.97 5.45
CA ILE A 61 8.87 2.64 6.76
C ILE A 61 8.81 3.85 7.68
N LYS A 62 9.21 5.02 7.18
CA LYS A 62 9.18 6.27 7.93
C LYS A 62 7.76 6.70 8.30
N LEU A 63 6.81 6.57 7.38
CA LEU A 63 5.39 6.89 7.62
C LEU A 63 4.79 6.02 8.73
N LEU A 64 5.11 4.73 8.73
CA LEU A 64 4.50 3.73 9.60
C LEU A 64 5.30 3.44 10.87
N ASN A 65 6.47 4.07 11.06
CA ASN A 65 7.41 3.84 12.16
C ASN A 65 7.78 2.35 12.31
N LEU A 66 8.21 1.72 11.21
CA LEU A 66 8.57 0.29 11.13
C LEU A 66 10.07 0.01 11.22
#